data_AF-A0A2E5EKS8-F1
#
_entry.id   AF-A0A2E5EKS8-F1
#
_cell.length_a   1.000
_cell.length_b   1.000
_cell.length_c   1.000
_cell.angle_alpha   90.00
_cell.angle_beta   90.00
_cell.angle_gamma   90.00
#
_symmetry.space_group_name_H-M   'P 1'
#
loop_
_entity.id
_entity.type
_entity.pdbx_description
1 polymer ?
#
loop_
_entity_poly.entity_id
_entity_poly.type
_entity_poly.pdbx_seq_one_letter_code
_entity_poly.pdbx_strand_id
1 'polypeptide(L)'
;MTATGCRYWKKGRKTAKPESAVVTPVRAFTGSIALVNAELRYVVVEGTVGELPPVGTTLQVFRGDNKVADIVVSEQRQDVNYAADITNGQPQVGDSIRSQVETPPAPEEEK
;
A
#
# COMPACT_ATOMS: atom_id res chain seq x y z
N MET A 1 -55.31 18.81 -43.46
CA MET A 1 -55.35 17.39 -43.05
C MET A 1 -54.39 16.69 -44.00
N THR A 2 -53.23 16.18 -43.60
CA THR A 2 -52.97 15.20 -42.54
C THR A 2 -51.53 15.34 -42.06
N ALA A 3 -51.36 15.42 -40.73
CA ALA A 3 -50.08 15.24 -40.07
C ALA A 3 -49.85 13.74 -39.88
N THR A 4 -48.72 13.20 -40.33
CA THR A 4 -48.34 11.82 -40.04
C THR A 4 -46.89 11.80 -39.57
N GLY A 5 -46.76 11.77 -38.24
CA GLY A 5 -45.52 11.96 -37.52
C GLY A 5 -44.51 10.82 -37.62
N CYS A 6 -43.26 11.19 -37.37
CA CYS A 6 -42.14 10.29 -37.14
C CYS A 6 -42.43 9.34 -35.96
N ARG A 7 -42.48 8.03 -36.23
CA ARG A 7 -42.28 7.00 -35.19
C ARG A 7 -40.82 6.61 -35.15
N TYR A 8 -40.01 7.45 -34.52
CA TYR A 8 -38.63 7.11 -34.17
C TYR A 8 -38.63 6.45 -32.79
N TRP A 9 -38.57 5.11 -32.76
CA TRP A 9 -38.45 4.36 -31.51
C TRP A 9 -37.06 4.59 -30.91
N LYS A 10 -36.99 5.40 -29.86
CA LYS A 10 -35.81 5.52 -28.99
C LYS A 10 -35.54 4.16 -28.35
N LYS A 11 -34.46 3.50 -28.78
CA LYS A 11 -33.85 2.40 -28.03
C LYS A 11 -33.43 2.95 -26.66
N GLY A 12 -34.10 2.49 -25.59
CA GLY A 12 -33.70 2.79 -24.23
C GLY A 12 -32.28 2.26 -23.99
N ARG A 13 -31.32 3.17 -23.81
CA ARG A 13 -30.01 2.81 -23.26
C ARG A 13 -30.26 2.25 -21.87
N LYS A 14 -30.04 0.96 -21.69
CA LYS A 14 -29.94 0.35 -20.36
C LYS A 14 -28.76 1.03 -19.68
N THR A 15 -29.04 1.90 -18.72
CA THR A 15 -28.05 2.42 -17.77
C THR A 15 -27.47 1.22 -17.04
N ALA A 16 -26.22 0.88 -17.37
CA ALA A 16 -25.45 -0.08 -16.62
C ALA A 16 -25.42 0.39 -15.17
N LYS A 17 -25.95 -0.44 -14.28
CA LYS A 17 -25.88 -0.27 -12.83
C LYS A 17 -24.40 -0.10 -12.48
N PRO A 18 -23.97 0.94 -11.73
CA PRO A 18 -22.59 1.02 -11.29
C PRO A 18 -22.36 -0.24 -10.44
N GLU A 19 -21.50 -1.10 -10.96
CA GLU A 19 -20.97 -2.24 -10.26
C GLU A 19 -20.50 -1.75 -8.90
N SER A 20 -21.03 -2.35 -7.84
CA SER A 20 -20.71 -1.96 -6.47
C SER A 20 -19.19 -2.00 -6.32
N ALA A 21 -18.57 -0.82 -6.22
CA ALA A 21 -17.14 -0.72 -6.02
C ALA A 21 -16.78 -1.52 -4.77
N VAL A 22 -16.14 -2.67 -4.96
CA VAL A 22 -15.65 -3.50 -3.87
C VAL A 22 -14.49 -2.73 -3.26
N VAL A 23 -14.73 -2.09 -2.11
CA VAL A 23 -13.70 -1.39 -1.35
C VAL A 23 -12.90 -2.45 -0.60
N THR A 24 -11.78 -2.88 -1.19
CA THR A 24 -10.82 -3.74 -0.49
C THR A 24 -9.92 -2.85 0.38
N PRO A 25 -9.94 -2.99 1.72
CA PRO A 25 -9.03 -2.26 2.58
C PRO A 25 -7.58 -2.67 2.29
N VAL A 26 -6.74 -1.70 1.93
CA VAL A 26 -5.31 -1.93 1.77
C VAL A 26 -4.70 -2.10 3.15
N ARG A 27 -4.04 -3.24 3.39
CA ARG A 27 -3.20 -3.42 4.57
C ARG A 27 -1.94 -2.58 4.37
N ALA A 28 -1.90 -1.43 5.01
CA ALA A 28 -0.73 -0.55 4.97
C ALA A 28 0.03 -0.66 6.29
N PHE A 29 1.32 -0.96 6.20
CA PHE A 29 2.22 -0.91 7.36
C PHE A 29 2.81 0.49 7.45
N THR A 30 2.67 1.11 8.61
CA THR A 30 3.22 2.46 8.87
C THR A 30 3.90 2.49 10.22
N GLY A 31 4.98 3.25 10.33
CA GLY A 31 5.74 3.43 11.56
C GLY A 31 6.86 4.45 11.40
N SER A 32 7.67 4.63 12.44
CA SER A 32 8.82 5.54 12.42
C SER A 32 10.10 4.87 12.88
N ILE A 33 11.24 5.31 12.35
CA ILE A 33 12.54 4.78 12.74
C ILE A 33 12.94 5.38 14.10
N ALA A 34 13.08 4.51 15.11
CA ALA A 34 13.55 4.91 16.44
C ALA A 34 15.07 4.86 16.57
N LEU A 35 15.72 3.93 15.86
CA LEU A 35 17.19 3.77 15.90
C LEU A 35 17.73 3.36 14.53
N VAL A 36 18.91 3.89 14.19
CA VAL A 36 19.67 3.52 13.01
C VAL A 36 21.07 3.11 13.42
N ASN A 37 21.51 1.95 12.95
CA ASN A 37 22.90 1.53 12.97
C ASN A 37 23.41 1.38 11.54
N ALA A 38 24.11 2.41 11.06
CA ALA A 38 24.61 2.45 9.70
C ALA A 38 25.77 1.46 9.45
N GLU A 39 26.58 1.18 10.47
CA GLU A 39 27.73 0.28 10.37
C GLU A 39 27.28 -1.17 10.15
N LEU A 40 26.29 -1.60 10.94
CA LEU A 40 25.69 -2.93 10.84
C LEU A 40 24.51 -2.99 9.87
N ARG A 41 24.20 -1.87 9.20
CA ARG A 41 23.10 -1.73 8.23
C ARG A 41 21.74 -2.24 8.74
N TYR A 42 21.37 -1.90 9.97
CA TYR A 42 20.04 -2.22 10.50
C TYR A 42 19.38 -0.98 11.10
N VAL A 43 18.06 -1.02 11.18
CA VAL A 43 17.22 -0.03 11.86
C VAL A 43 16.27 -0.72 12.82
N VAL A 44 15.89 0.00 13.88
CA VAL A 44 14.77 -0.40 14.74
C VAL A 44 13.61 0.53 14.45
N VAL A 45 12.48 -0.08 14.13
CA VAL A 45 11.22 0.60 13.86
C VAL A 45 10.38 0.56 15.11
N GLU A 46 9.87 1.73 15.51
CA GLU A 46 8.94 1.88 16.61
C GLU A 46 7.53 2.08 16.07
N GLY A 47 6.60 1.30 16.65
CA GLY A 47 5.17 1.50 16.50
C GLY A 47 4.66 1.24 15.09
N THR A 48 4.24 0.01 14.81
CA THR A 48 3.31 -0.24 13.72
C THR A 48 1.91 0.21 14.10
N VAL A 49 1.32 1.12 13.32
CA VAL A 49 -0.14 1.31 13.36
C VAL A 49 -0.76 0.11 12.64
N GLY A 50 -1.38 -0.81 13.39
CA GLY A 50 -2.02 -2.01 12.87
C GLY A 50 -1.25 -3.29 13.17
N GLU A 51 -1.13 -4.17 12.18
CA GLU A 51 -0.41 -5.45 12.28
C GLU A 51 1.10 -5.28 12.08
N LEU A 52 1.92 -6.14 12.68
CA LEU A 52 3.35 -6.19 12.34
C LEU A 52 3.54 -6.75 10.92
N PRO A 53 4.44 -6.17 10.12
CA PRO A 53 4.76 -6.70 8.80
C PRO A 53 5.36 -8.11 8.90
N PRO A 54 5.08 -9.02 7.96
CA PRO A 54 5.74 -10.34 7.89
C PRO A 54 7.26 -10.24 7.73
N VAL A 55 8.00 -11.26 8.17
CA VAL A 55 9.47 -11.32 8.01
C VAL A 55 9.78 -11.37 6.51
N GLY A 56 10.83 -10.67 6.07
CA GLY A 56 11.21 -10.61 4.67
C GLY A 56 10.40 -9.60 3.85
N THR A 57 9.42 -8.93 4.45
CA THR A 57 8.66 -7.87 3.75
C THR A 57 9.57 -6.68 3.48
N THR A 58 9.59 -6.20 2.24
CA THR A 58 10.27 -4.96 1.86
C THR A 58 9.40 -3.75 2.20
N LEU A 59 9.95 -2.80 2.94
CA LEU A 59 9.30 -1.55 3.29
C LEU A 59 10.13 -0.37 2.77
N GLN A 60 9.42 0.72 2.50
CA GLN A 60 10.01 1.93 1.95
C GLN A 60 10.11 2.99 3.05
N VAL A 61 11.27 3.64 3.15
CA VAL A 61 11.54 4.69 4.12
C VAL A 61 11.43 6.05 3.43
N PHE A 62 10.73 6.97 4.06
CA PHE A 62 10.45 8.31 3.58
C PHE A 62 10.91 9.37 4.58
N ARG A 63 11.54 10.43 4.06
CA ARG A 63 11.79 11.67 4.78
C ARG A 63 10.88 12.74 4.21
N GLY A 64 9.80 13.04 4.93
CA GLY A 64 8.68 13.81 4.36
C GLY A 64 8.03 13.03 3.21
N ASP A 65 8.08 13.59 2.00
CA ASP A 65 7.53 12.98 0.79
C ASP A 65 8.59 12.28 -0.08
N ASN A 66 9.87 12.35 0.31
CA ASN A 66 10.97 11.77 -0.46
C ASN A 66 11.31 10.38 0.05
N LYS A 67 11.35 9.39 -0.86
CA LYS A 67 11.87 8.06 -0.56
C LYS A 67 13.40 8.14 -0.38
N VAL A 68 13.90 7.69 0.77
CA VAL A 68 15.32 7.79 1.15
C VAL A 68 16.03 6.45 1.30
N ALA A 69 15.28 5.38 1.59
CA ALA A 69 15.83 4.05 1.79
C ALA A 69 14.80 2.95 1.54
N ASP A 70 15.31 1.73 1.34
CA ASP A 70 14.56 0.49 1.35
C ASP A 70 15.09 -0.39 2.47
N ILE A 71 14.18 -1.01 3.22
CA ILE A 71 14.49 -1.89 4.34
C ILE A 71 13.74 -3.21 4.21
N VAL A 72 14.31 -4.29 4.72
CA VAL A 72 13.67 -5.60 4.78
C VAL A 72 13.47 -6.00 6.23
N VAL A 73 12.26 -6.44 6.58
CA VAL A 73 11.93 -6.79 7.96
C VAL A 73 12.67 -8.06 8.38
N SER A 74 13.39 -8.00 9.51
CA SER A 74 14.12 -9.15 10.04
C SER A 74 13.28 -9.95 11.04
N GLU A 75 13.86 -11.03 11.59
CA GLU A 75 13.19 -11.91 12.56
C GLU A 75 13.09 -11.29 13.96
N GLN A 76 13.98 -10.35 14.28
CA GLN A 76 14.07 -9.74 15.60
C GLN A 76 12.91 -8.77 15.81
N ARG A 77 11.97 -9.18 16.67
CA ARG A 77 10.75 -8.44 17.00
C ARG A 77 10.54 -8.47 18.50
N GLN A 78 10.12 -7.34 19.05
CA GLN A 78 9.78 -7.21 20.45
C GLN A 78 8.55 -6.31 20.58
N ASP A 79 7.43 -6.92 20.96
CA ASP A 79 6.13 -6.26 21.09
C ASP A 79 5.71 -5.51 19.82
N VAL A 80 5.70 -4.17 19.86
CA VAL A 80 5.35 -3.27 18.75
C VAL A 80 6.56 -2.78 17.95
N ASN A 81 7.76 -3.19 18.37
CA ASN A 81 9.02 -2.79 17.76
C ASN A 81 9.61 -3.97 16.98
N TYR A 82 10.27 -3.67 15.87
CA TYR A 82 10.94 -4.69 15.08
C TYR A 82 12.21 -4.13 14.44
N ALA A 83 13.18 -5.00 14.22
CA ALA A 83 14.36 -4.68 13.45
C ALA A 83 14.11 -4.91 11.96
N ALA A 84 14.82 -4.14 11.14
CA ALA A 84 14.84 -4.30 9.71
C ALA A 84 16.25 -4.00 9.18
N ASP A 85 16.67 -4.76 8.18
CA ASP A 85 17.97 -4.58 7.53
C ASP A 85 17.85 -3.57 6.40
N ILE A 86 18.85 -2.70 6.26
CA ILE A 86 18.91 -1.66 5.25
C ILE A 86 19.42 -2.26 3.95
N THR A 87 18.55 -2.42 2.95
CA THR A 87 18.92 -2.94 1.63
C THR A 87 19.47 -1.83 0.74
N ASN A 88 18.89 -0.63 0.81
CA ASN A 88 19.32 0.52 0.03
C ASN A 88 19.12 1.84 0.78
N GLY A 89 19.95 2.84 0.48
CA GLY A 89 19.81 4.20 1.00
C GLY A 89 20.38 4.42 2.40
N GLN A 90 20.05 5.58 2.96
CA GLN A 90 20.57 6.06 4.25
C GLN A 90 19.41 6.58 5.12
N PRO A 91 18.72 5.69 5.84
CA PRO A 91 17.66 6.09 6.75
C PRO A 91 18.22 6.87 7.95
N GLN A 92 17.39 7.72 8.53
CA GLN A 92 17.68 8.47 9.75
C GLN A 92 16.57 8.25 10.79
N VAL A 93 16.91 8.51 12.06
CA VAL A 93 15.94 8.49 13.15
C VAL A 93 14.85 9.54 12.88
N GLY A 94 13.59 9.14 13.05
CA GLY A 94 12.41 9.95 12.75
C GLY A 94 11.89 9.84 11.32
N ASP A 95 12.60 9.15 10.41
CA ASP A 95 12.06 8.86 9.08
C ASP A 95 10.83 7.94 9.18
N SER A 96 9.88 8.13 8.26
CA SER A 96 8.61 7.40 8.23
C SER A 96 8.70 6.18 7.33
N ILE A 97 8.06 5.08 7.73
CA ILE A 97 8.05 3.83 6.96
C ILE A 97 6.66 3.61 6.38
N ARG A 98 6.61 3.13 5.14
CA ARG A 98 5.39 2.78 4.44
C ARG A 98 5.56 1.43 3.74
N SER A 99 4.52 0.61 3.78
CA SER A 99 4.42 -0.58 2.94
C SER A 99 4.39 -0.18 1.47
N GLN A 100 5.14 -0.90 0.65
CA GLN A 100 4.88 -0.89 -0.77
C GLN A 100 3.49 -1.50 -0.98
N VAL A 101 2.53 -0.70 -1.43
CA VAL A 101 1.23 -1.23 -1.86
C VAL A 101 1.51 -2.04 -3.10
N GLU A 102 1.76 -3.33 -2.92
CA GLU A 102 1.73 -4.27 -4.02
C GLU A 102 0.26 -4.40 -4.40
N THR A 103 -0.12 -3.71 -5.47
CA THR A 103 -1.44 -3.88 -6.07
C THR A 103 -1.68 -5.38 -6.22
N PRO A 104 -2.71 -5.96 -5.58
CA PRO A 104 -3.00 -7.37 -5.74
C PRO A 104 -3.13 -7.65 -7.24
N PRO A 105 -2.53 -8.73 -7.79
CA PRO A 105 -2.84 -9.14 -9.14
C PRO A 105 -4.36 -9.29 -9.23
N ALA A 106 -4.94 -8.71 -10.28
CA ALA A 106 -6.38 -8.75 -10.52
C ALA A 106 -6.89 -10.19 -10.34
N PRO A 107 -8.06 -10.41 -9.72
CA PRO A 107 -8.59 -11.75 -9.58
C PRO A 107 -8.70 -12.35 -10.98
N GLU A 108 -7.96 -13.43 -11.21
CA GLU A 108 -8.14 -14.25 -12.41
C GLU A 108 -9.59 -14.72 -12.38
N GLU A 109 -10.42 -14.19 -13.28
CA GLU A 109 -11.77 -14.68 -13.53
C GLU A 109 -11.65 -16.15 -13.96
N GLU A 110 -11.85 -17.06 -13.00
CA GLU A 110 -12.02 -18.48 -13.25
C GLU A 110 -13.30 -18.65 -14.10
N LYS A 111 -13.11 -19.10 -15.35
CA LYS A 111 -14.13 -19.20 -16.41
C LYS A 111 -14.77 -20.58 -16.47
#